data_AF-A0A7L7W3H3-F1
#
_entry.id   AF-A0A7L7W3H3-F1
#
_cell.length_a   1.000
_cell.length_b   1.000
_cell.length_c   1.000
_cell.angle_alpha   90.00
_cell.angle_beta   90.00
_cell.angle_gamma   90.00
#
_symmetry.space_group_name_H-M   'P 1'
#
loop_
_entity.id
_entity.type
_entity.pdbx_description
1 polymer ?
#
loop_
_entity_poly.entity_id
_entity_poly.type
_entity_poly.pdbx_seq_one_letter_code
_entity_poly.pdbx_strand_id
1 'polypeptide(L)' 'MSTATHHGRHETQQVSSDVERPQSVDHDRRAMQIAAAQLRLVTDRRLGKTTPDWVKQLADEKPHSRTVVLPNQ' A
#
# COMPACT_ATOMS: atom_id res chain seq x y z
N MET A 1 -25.53 -43.06 29.28
CA MET A 1 -25.74 -41.89 28.39
C MET A 1 -24.84 -40.77 28.91
N SER A 2 -23.89 -40.34 28.09
CA SER A 2 -22.81 -39.41 28.46
C SER A 2 -23.22 -37.96 28.15
N THR A 3 -22.90 -37.03 29.04
CA THR A 3 -22.74 -35.61 28.68
C THR A 3 -21.55 -35.03 29.44
N ALA A 4 -20.37 -35.30 28.89
CA ALA A 4 -19.16 -34.56 29.20
C ALA A 4 -19.33 -33.12 28.70
N THR A 5 -19.49 -32.16 29.62
CA THR A 5 -19.51 -30.74 29.27
C THR A 5 -18.12 -30.16 29.53
N HIS A 6 -17.36 -30.05 28.45
CA HIS A 6 -16.13 -29.28 28.33
C HIS A 6 -16.39 -27.83 28.75
N HIS A 7 -15.72 -27.35 29.79
CA HIS A 7 -15.48 -25.91 29.97
C HIS A 7 -13.99 -25.67 29.78
N GLY A 8 -13.56 -25.77 28.53
CA GLY A 8 -12.32 -25.19 28.07
C GLY A 8 -12.43 -23.69 28.23
N ARG A 9 -11.77 -23.17 29.26
CA ARG A 9 -11.54 -21.76 29.52
C ARG A 9 -10.71 -21.22 28.36
N HIS A 10 -11.38 -20.76 27.29
CA HIS A 10 -10.74 -19.97 26.26
C HIS A 10 -10.34 -18.64 26.92
N GLU A 11 -9.10 -18.62 27.39
CA GLU A 11 -8.31 -17.41 27.54
C GLU A 11 -8.41 -16.69 26.19
N THR A 12 -9.22 -15.64 26.17
CA THR A 12 -9.17 -14.62 25.13
C THR A 12 -7.82 -13.96 25.28
N GLN A 13 -6.85 -14.59 24.64
CA GLN A 13 -5.54 -14.05 24.36
C GLN A 13 -5.80 -12.72 23.68
N GLN A 14 -5.69 -11.67 24.50
CA GLN A 14 -5.69 -10.29 24.12
C GLN A 14 -4.55 -10.16 23.11
N VAL A 15 -4.90 -10.32 21.84
CA VAL A 15 -4.04 -9.97 20.71
C VAL A 15 -3.83 -8.48 20.89
N SER A 16 -2.71 -8.14 21.54
CA SER A 16 -2.07 -6.86 21.43
C SER A 16 -1.81 -6.66 19.94
N SER A 17 -2.79 -6.10 19.24
CA SER A 17 -2.61 -5.45 17.97
C SER A 17 -1.76 -4.21 18.25
N ASP A 18 -0.47 -4.46 18.44
CA ASP A 18 0.57 -3.48 18.19
C ASP A 18 0.30 -3.00 16.76
N VAL A 19 -0.30 -1.82 16.65
CA VAL A 19 -0.56 -1.13 15.39
C VAL A 19 0.81 -0.69 14.89
N GLU A 20 1.54 -1.64 14.31
CA GLU A 20 2.69 -1.34 13.47
C GLU A 20 2.17 -0.52 12.29
N ARG A 21 2.43 0.78 12.41
CA ARG A 21 2.06 1.82 11.47
C ARG A 21 2.50 1.44 10.05
N PRO A 22 1.61 1.29 9.05
CA PRO A 22 1.96 0.81 7.72
C PRO A 22 2.55 1.93 6.85
N GLN A 23 3.67 2.54 7.25
CA GLN A 23 4.25 3.65 6.48
C GLN A 23 5.07 3.18 5.26
N SER A 24 5.44 1.91 5.20
CA SER A 24 6.18 1.32 4.06
C SER A 24 5.27 0.95 2.89
N VAL A 25 4.09 0.37 3.16
CA VAL A 25 3.16 -0.11 2.13
C VAL A 25 2.57 1.05 1.31
N ASP A 26 2.34 2.20 1.93
CA ASP A 26 1.78 3.37 1.24
C ASP A 26 2.75 3.98 0.21
N HIS A 27 4.06 3.88 0.46
CA HIS A 27 5.08 4.36 -0.48
C HIS A 27 5.15 3.47 -1.72
N ASP A 28 5.21 2.15 -1.50
CA ASP A 28 5.20 1.15 -2.58
C ASP A 28 3.92 1.25 -3.41
N ARG A 29 2.78 1.48 -2.76
CA ARG A 29 1.50 1.69 -3.43
C ARG A 29 1.52 2.91 -4.34
N ARG A 30 2.09 4.04 -3.89
CA ARG A 30 2.17 5.26 -4.71
C ARG A 30 3.14 5.08 -5.88
N ALA A 31 4.30 4.46 -5.65
CA ALA A 31 5.24 4.12 -6.71
C ALA A 31 4.60 3.20 -7.77
N MET A 32 3.81 2.22 -7.33
CA MET A 32 3.07 1.32 -8.21
C MET A 32 1.98 2.06 -9.01
N GLN A 33 1.29 3.04 -8.42
CA GLN A 33 0.31 3.89 -9.11
C GLN A 33 0.97 4.76 -10.19
N ILE A 34 2.12 5.36 -9.89
CA ILE A 34 2.90 6.15 -10.86
C ILE A 34 3.35 5.25 -12.03
N ALA A 35 3.88 4.07 -11.74
CA ALA A 35 4.31 3.11 -12.77
C ALA A 35 3.13 2.65 -13.65
N ALA A 36 1.97 2.38 -13.06
CA ALA A 36 0.76 2.03 -13.79
C ALA A 36 0.28 3.20 -14.68
N ALA A 37 0.36 4.44 -14.19
CA ALA A 37 0.02 5.63 -14.97
C ALA A 37 0.96 5.84 -16.17
N GLN A 38 2.27 5.65 -15.97
CA GLN A 38 3.26 5.71 -17.04
C GLN A 38 3.00 4.65 -18.12
N LEU A 39 2.71 3.41 -17.71
CA LEU A 39 2.37 2.34 -18.63
C LEU A 39 1.09 2.65 -19.44
N ARG A 40 0.08 3.22 -18.78
CA ARG A 40 -1.16 3.64 -19.45
C ARG A 40 -0.90 4.73 -20.47
N LEU A 41 -0.06 5.72 -20.16
CA LEU A 41 0.28 6.80 -21.08
C LEU A 41 0.96 6.27 -22.35
N VAL A 42 1.91 5.33 -22.21
CA VAL A 42 2.55 4.68 -23.36
C VAL A 42 1.55 3.86 -24.16
N THR A 43 0.68 3.11 -23.49
CA THR A 43 -0.35 2.29 -24.13
C THR A 43 -1.33 3.16 -24.94
N ASP A 44 -1.86 4.21 -24.33
CA ASP A 44 -2.79 5.13 -24.97
C ASP A 44 -2.14 5.82 -26.18
N ARG A 45 -0.87 6.24 -26.07
CA ARG A 45 -0.10 6.78 -27.20
C ARG A 45 0.02 5.77 -28.34
N ARG A 46 0.32 4.50 -28.05
CA ARG A 46 0.43 3.44 -29.07
C ARG A 46 -0.91 3.13 -29.73
N LEU A 47 -2.01 3.29 -28.99
CA LEU A 47 -3.37 3.08 -29.50
C LEU A 47 -3.96 4.33 -30.17
N GLY A 48 -3.24 5.46 -30.22
CA GLY A 48 -3.76 6.72 -30.74
C GLY A 48 -4.90 7.32 -29.91
N LYS A 49 -5.01 6.92 -28.63
CA LYS A 49 -6.04 7.39 -27.70
C LYS A 49 -5.54 8.58 -26.91
N THR A 50 -6.44 9.52 -26.64
CA THR A 50 -6.13 10.65 -25.76
C THR A 50 -6.05 10.17 -24.31
N THR A 51 -4.86 10.25 -23.72
CA THR A 51 -4.66 10.01 -22.28
C THR A 51 -5.28 11.16 -21.48
N PRO A 52 -6.10 10.86 -20.44
CA PRO A 52 -6.65 11.88 -19.54
C PRO A 52 -5.56 12.67 -18.80
N ASP A 53 -5.79 13.96 -18.56
CA ASP A 53 -4.76 14.83 -17.97
C ASP A 53 -4.38 14.46 -16.54
N TRP A 54 -5.32 13.93 -15.75
CA TRP A 54 -5.02 13.42 -14.40
C TRP A 54 -4.05 12.23 -14.42
N VAL A 55 -4.04 11.40 -15.48
CA VAL A 55 -3.08 10.29 -15.63
C VAL A 55 -1.70 10.84 -15.97
N LYS A 56 -1.63 11.90 -16.79
CA LYS A 56 -0.35 12.56 -17.13
C LYS A 56 0.28 13.17 -15.88
N GLN A 57 -0.52 13.86 -15.07
CA GLN A 57 -0.09 14.42 -13.79
C GLN A 57 0.39 13.33 -12.83
N LEU A 58 -0.32 12.21 -12.75
CA LEU A 58 0.07 11.08 -11.91
C LEU A 58 1.36 10.40 -12.39
N ALA A 59 1.59 10.32 -13.70
CA ALA A 59 2.81 9.75 -14.28
C ALA A 59 4.04 10.65 -14.10
N ASP A 60 3.84 11.97 -14.01
CA ASP A 60 4.87 12.99 -13.78
C ASP A 60 5.21 13.16 -12.29
N GLU A 61 4.39 12.59 -11.40
CA GLU A 61 4.63 12.62 -9.97
C GLU A 61 5.87 11.80 -9.60
N LYS A 62 6.92 12.47 -9.10
CA LYS A 62 8.12 11.77 -8.63
C LYS A 62 7.77 10.92 -7.41
N PRO A 63 8.14 9.62 -7.37
CA PRO A 63 8.06 8.85 -6.14
C PRO A 63 8.99 9.55 -5.15
N HIS A 64 8.40 10.15 -4.11
CA HIS A 64 9.15 10.89 -3.11
C HIS A 64 9.94 9.86 -2.31
N SER A 65 11.14 9.48 -2.76
CA SER A 65 12.09 8.78 -1.91
C SER A 65 12.34 9.70 -0.73
N ARG A 66 11.82 9.31 0.44
CA ARG A 66 12.08 10.01 1.69
C ARG A 66 13.59 9.94 1.91
N THR A 67 14.32 10.99 1.56
CA THR A 67 15.68 11.20 2.03
C THR A 67 15.60 11.22 3.54
N VAL A 68 15.98 10.12 4.18
CA VAL A 68 16.14 10.05 5.62
C VAL A 68 17.34 10.92 5.96
N VAL A 69 17.10 12.20 6.25
CA VAL A 69 18.10 13.07 6.87
C VAL A 69 18.30 12.54 8.29
N LEU A 70 19.36 11.75 8.48
CA LEU A 70 19.80 11.31 9.80
C LEU A 70 20.29 12.55 10.58
N PRO A 71 19.71 12.87 11.75
CA PRO A 71 20.27 13.91 12.61
C PRO A 71 21.60 13.41 13.18
N ASN A 72 22.64 14.20 12.94
CA ASN A 72 24.00 14.00 13.44
C ASN A 72 23.98 14.13 14.97
N GLN A 73 24.25 13.03 15.68
CA GLN A 73 24.47 13.00 17.13
C GLN A 73 25.97 13.08 17.41
#